data_AF-A0A553ANZ8-F1
#
_entry.id   AF-A0A553ANZ8-F1
#
_cell.length_a   1.000
_cell.length_b   1.000
_cell.length_c   1.000
_cell.angle_alpha   90.00
_cell.angle_beta   90.00
_cell.angle_gamma   90.00
#
_symmetry.space_group_name_H-M   'P 1'
#
loop_
_entity.id
_entity.type
_entity.pdbx_description
1 polymer ?
#
loop_
_entity_poly.entity_id
_entity_poly.type
_entity_poly.pdbx_seq_one_letter_code
_entity_poly.pdbx_strand_id
1 'polypeptide(L)' 'MSASAVQPSRIRFALLVFAFVYPLVTVGLMILTPLTEGWPLFLRTLILVPIIVIAMVWLIIPLIHTRLRHLL' A
#
# COMPACT_ATOMS: atom_id res chain seq x y z
N MET A 1 10.34 -19.12 24.87
CA MET A 1 9.36 -18.77 23.81
C MET A 1 9.33 -17.27 23.70
N SER A 2 9.66 -16.77 22.51
CA SER A 2 10.00 -15.37 22.21
C SER A 2 8.77 -14.47 22.28
N ALA A 3 8.75 -13.50 23.19
CA ALA A 3 7.83 -12.38 23.12
C ALA A 3 8.66 -11.12 22.90
N SER A 4 9.06 -10.89 21.64
CA SER A 4 9.67 -9.63 21.24
C SER A 4 8.73 -8.51 21.63
N ALA A 5 9.19 -7.62 22.50
CA ALA A 5 8.47 -6.43 22.90
C ALA A 5 8.11 -5.64 21.63
N VAL A 6 6.85 -5.75 21.22
CA VAL A 6 6.29 -5.00 20.10
C VAL A 6 6.34 -3.54 20.49
N GLN A 7 7.30 -2.81 19.92
CA GLN A 7 7.31 -1.37 19.95
C GLN A 7 6.01 -0.92 19.23
N PRO A 8 4.99 -0.42 19.97
CA PRO A 8 3.59 -0.55 19.56
C PRO A 8 3.15 0.41 18.46
N SER A 9 4.04 1.25 17.95
CA SER A 9 3.76 2.22 16.90
C SER A 9 4.05 1.71 15.49
N ARG A 10 5.19 1.03 15.30
CA ARG A 10 5.66 0.62 13.96
C ARG A 10 4.85 -0.53 13.36
N ILE A 11 4.44 -1.49 14.20
CA ILE A 11 3.65 -2.64 13.72
C ILE A 11 2.23 -2.21 13.35
N ARG A 12 1.60 -1.35 14.17
CA ARG A 12 0.27 -0.79 13.87
C ARG A 12 0.29 0.03 12.57
N PHE A 13 1.34 0.84 12.39
CA PHE A 13 1.57 1.57 11.15
C PHE A 13 1.68 0.63 9.95
N ALA A 14 2.53 -0.40 10.04
CA ALA A 14 2.70 -1.37 8.96
C ALA A 14 1.40 -2.10 8.60
N LEU A 15 0.61 -2.51 9.60
CA LEU A 15 -0.68 -3.16 9.37
C LEU A 15 -1.70 -2.23 8.69
N LEU A 16 -1.74 -0.95 9.09
CA LEU A 16 -2.60 0.03 8.43
C LEU A 16 -2.18 0.26 6.97
N VAL A 17 -0.88 0.47 6.74
CA VAL A 17 -0.33 0.60 5.38
C VAL A 17 -0.70 -0.63 4.56
N PHE A 18 -0.49 -1.83 5.10
CA PHE A 18 -0.84 -3.07 4.41
C PHE A 18 -2.34 -3.15 4.07
N ALA A 19 -3.21 -2.77 5.01
CA ALA A 19 -4.65 -2.76 4.81
C ALA A 19 -5.11 -1.78 3.71
N PHE A 20 -4.38 -0.70 3.47
CA PHE A 20 -4.66 0.24 2.37
C PHE A 20 -3.96 -0.14 1.05
N VAL A 21 -2.73 -0.64 1.11
CA VAL A 21 -1.96 -1.04 -0.08
C VAL A 21 -2.61 -2.25 -0.75
N TYR A 22 -3.05 -3.25 0.01
CA TYR A 22 -3.63 -4.46 -0.55
C TYR A 22 -4.82 -4.17 -1.49
N PRO A 23 -5.89 -3.46 -1.07
CA PRO A 23 -6.99 -3.13 -1.97
C PRO A 23 -6.56 -2.20 -3.09
N LEU A 24 -5.62 -1.28 -2.85
CA LEU A 24 -5.09 -0.40 -3.90
C LEU A 24 -4.41 -1.20 -5.02
N VAL A 25 -3.58 -2.17 -4.67
CA VAL A 25 -2.92 -3.08 -5.62
C VAL A 25 -3.97 -3.92 -6.33
N THR A 26 -4.93 -4.50 -5.60
CA THR A 26 -5.99 -5.33 -6.18
C THR A 26 -6.82 -4.53 -7.19
N VAL A 27 -7.28 -3.33 -6.84
CA VAL A 27 -8.05 -2.45 -7.75
C VAL A 27 -7.20 -2.01 -8.93
N GLY A 28 -5.95 -1.62 -8.69
CA GLY A 28 -5.00 -1.27 -9.75
C GLY A 28 -4.82 -2.41 -10.74
N LEU A 29 -4.63 -3.63 -10.26
CA LEU A 29 -4.56 -4.83 -11.10
C LEU A 29 -5.88 -5.12 -11.79
N MET A 30 -7.02 -4.97 -11.11
CA MET A 30 -8.34 -5.22 -11.70
C MET A 30 -8.63 -4.27 -12.87
N ILE A 31 -8.11 -3.04 -12.81
CA ILE A 31 -8.21 -2.02 -13.87
C ILE A 31 -7.15 -2.26 -14.94
N LEU A 32 -5.88 -2.46 -14.56
CA LEU A 32 -4.81 -2.66 -15.52
C LEU A 32 -4.99 -3.98 -16.29
N THR A 33 -5.57 -5.00 -15.69
CA THR A 33 -5.71 -6.32 -16.32
C THR A 33 -6.48 -6.29 -17.65
N PRO A 34 -7.69 -5.71 -17.73
CA PRO A 34 -8.37 -5.53 -19.01
C PRO A 34 -7.69 -4.51 -19.92
N LEU A 35 -7.09 -3.44 -19.37
CA LEU A 35 -6.46 -2.38 -20.19
C LEU A 35 -5.15 -2.81 -20.87
N THR A 36 -4.44 -3.78 -20.31
CA THR A 36 -3.12 -4.22 -20.77
C THR A 36 -3.14 -5.72 -21.12
N GLU A 37 -4.26 -6.21 -21.64
CA GLU A 37 -4.32 -7.55 -22.24
C GLU A 37 -3.28 -7.69 -23.35
N GLY A 38 -2.48 -8.75 -23.31
CA GLY A 38 -1.38 -8.98 -24.25
C GLY A 38 -0.07 -8.26 -23.93
N TRP A 39 -0.02 -7.40 -22.91
CA TRP A 39 1.23 -6.74 -22.52
C TRP A 39 2.14 -7.69 -21.72
N PRO A 40 3.47 -7.61 -21.91
CA PRO A 40 4.42 -8.26 -21.02
C PRO A 40 4.23 -7.81 -19.56
N LEU A 41 4.41 -8.74 -18.63
CA LEU A 41 4.30 -8.47 -17.20
C LEU A 41 5.15 -7.28 -16.75
N PHE A 42 6.31 -7.06 -17.38
CA PHE A 42 7.20 -5.95 -17.04
C PHE A 42 6.60 -4.57 -17.32
N LEU A 43 5.87 -4.36 -18.43
CA LEU A 43 5.24 -3.06 -18.69
C LEU A 43 4.09 -2.81 -17.71
N ARG A 44 3.32 -3.87 -17.39
CA ARG A 44 2.27 -3.79 -16.37
C ARG A 44 2.82 -3.35 -15.02
N THR A 45 3.89 -3.98 -14.55
CA THR A 45 4.52 -3.60 -13.28
C THR A 45 5.15 -2.22 -13.37
N LEU A 46 5.73 -1.84 -14.51
CA LEU A 46 6.27 -0.50 -14.72
C LEU A 46 5.21 0.60 -14.57
N ILE A 47 3.95 0.33 -14.93
CA ILE A 47 2.84 1.27 -14.74
C ILE A 47 2.26 1.17 -13.31
N LEU A 48 2.09 -0.06 -12.82
CA LEU A 48 1.45 -0.30 -11.53
C LEU A 48 2.28 0.23 -10.35
N VAL A 49 3.60 0.05 -10.39
CA VAL A 49 4.52 0.49 -9.32
C VAL A 49 4.45 2.00 -9.06
N PRO A 50 4.60 2.90 -10.05
CA PRO A 50 4.52 4.34 -9.80
C PRO A 50 3.15 4.77 -9.30
N ILE A 51 2.06 4.13 -9.76
CA ILE A 51 0.70 4.38 -9.22
C ILE A 51 0.66 4.05 -7.72
N ILE A 52 1.17 2.86 -7.34
CA ILE A 52 1.23 2.44 -5.93
C ILE A 52 2.09 3.41 -5.12
N VAL A 53 3.27 3.79 -5.60
CA VAL A 53 4.19 4.69 -4.89
C VAL A 53 3.58 6.06 -4.68
N ILE A 54 2.97 6.66 -5.72
CA ILE A 54 2.30 7.96 -5.61
C ILE A 54 1.15 7.86 -4.61
N ALA A 55 0.29 6.85 -4.72
CA ALA A 55 -0.81 6.66 -3.79
C ALA A 55 -0.33 6.39 -2.35
N MET A 56 0.78 5.68 -2.16
CA MET A 56 1.38 5.48 -0.83
C MET A 56 1.85 6.82 -0.24
N VAL A 57 2.58 7.62 -1.01
CA VAL A 57 3.17 8.89 -0.54
C VAL A 57 2.11 9.97 -0.32
N TRP A 58 1.15 10.10 -1.25
CA TRP A 58 0.14 11.16 -1.23
C TRP A 58 -1.16 10.81 -0.52
N LEU A 59 -1.47 9.51 -0.36
CA LEU A 59 -2.73 9.09 0.25
C LEU A 59 -2.46 8.37 1.57
N ILE A 60 -1.67 7.30 1.58
CA ILE A 60 -1.51 6.43 2.75
C ILE A 60 -0.73 7.11 3.88
N ILE A 61 0.46 7.68 3.59
CA ILE A 61 1.27 8.38 4.59
C ILE A 61 0.48 9.53 5.24
N PRO A 62 -0.14 10.46 4.49
CA PRO A 62 -0.92 11.54 5.09
C PRO A 62 -2.20 11.05 5.76
N LEU A 63 -2.91 10.03 5.24
CA LEU A 63 -4.08 9.48 5.97
C LEU A 63 -3.68 9.02 7.37
N ILE A 64 -2.55 8.32 7.48
CA ILE A 64 -2.08 7.78 8.75
C ILE A 64 -1.58 8.92 9.65
N HIS A 65 -0.79 9.86 9.12
CA HIS A 65 -0.32 11.02 9.88
C HIS A 65 -1.47 11.93 10.35
N THR A 66 -2.52 12.11 9.54
CA THR A 66 -3.65 13.01 9.86
C THR A 66 -4.67 12.33 10.78
N ARG A 67 -5.00 11.05 10.59
CA ARG A 67 -6.03 10.35 11.40
C ARG A 67 -5.48 9.64 12.63
N LEU A 68 -4.23 9.15 12.62
CA LEU A 68 -3.68 8.33 13.71
C LEU A 68 -2.64 9.04 14.59
N ARG A 69 -2.28 10.30 14.32
CA ARG A 69 -1.43 11.09 15.23
C ARG A 69 -2.01 11.24 16.65
N HIS A 70 -3.32 11.06 16.82
CA HIS A 70 -3.97 11.06 18.14
C HIS A 70 -4.00 9.68 18.82
N LEU A 71 -3.61 8.60 18.13
CA LEU A 71 -3.63 7.20 18.61
C LEU A 71 -2.22 6.60 18.78
N LEU A 72 -1.18 7.36 18.43
CA LEU A 72 0.25 7.04 18.56
C LEU A 72 0.87 7.96 19.60
#